data_AF-A0A1H3TCW5-F1
#
_entry.id   AF-A0A1H3TCW5-F1
#
_cell.length_a   1.000
_cell.length_b   1.000
_cell.length_c   1.000
_cell.angle_alpha   90.00
_cell.angle_beta   90.00
_cell.angle_gamma   90.00
#
_symmetry.space_group_name_H-M   'P 1'
#
loop_
_entity.id
_entity.type
_entity.pdbx_description
1 polymer ?
#
loop_
_entity_poly.entity_id
_entity_poly.type
_entity_poly.pdbx_seq_one_letter_code
_entity_poly.pdbx_strand_id
1 'polypeptide(L)'
;MYQLDRHLGEDSEFFDDLLDMTIGELKKEIDLRNAAEEELEEQFNEMDLQISPLSTYNRSKAAEYAKKYATKSNPNYKRYNSNCTNFVSQAVHAGGKKEKKPSSVNRGITETTKYWYNDDSYDCNGNNCYWRTKISTSWIRVKDFYTYWLNKGMDVTTSANKNTIVNNAKVGDVIQFKNKSGWYHSVIVTKKANGTVYISSNTKDYYNEDFKDKSAVSFRVINIK
;
A
#
# COMPACT_ATOMS: atom_id res chain seq x y z
N MET A 1 -10.75 11.26 34.22
CA MET A 1 -10.96 10.60 32.91
C MET A 1 -10.38 11.56 31.87
N TYR A 2 -9.42 11.07 31.09
CA TYR A 2 -8.28 11.83 30.52
C TYR A 2 -8.63 12.71 29.30
N GLN A 3 -7.98 13.88 29.27
CA GLN A 3 -7.63 14.71 28.09
C GLN A 3 -8.76 15.35 27.28
N LEU A 4 -9.36 16.43 27.80
CA LEU A 4 -9.94 17.48 26.96
C LEU A 4 -9.78 18.92 27.50
N ASP A 5 -9.36 19.11 28.76
CA ASP A 5 -9.29 20.46 29.37
C ASP A 5 -7.91 21.13 29.37
N ARG A 6 -6.84 20.51 28.85
CA ARG A 6 -5.50 21.13 28.90
C ARG A 6 -5.29 22.23 27.85
N HIS A 7 -6.06 22.25 26.76
CA HIS A 7 -5.82 23.19 25.65
C HIS A 7 -6.50 24.56 25.86
N LEU A 8 -7.56 24.64 26.67
CA LEU A 8 -8.27 25.91 26.92
C LEU A 8 -7.59 26.79 27.99
N GLY A 9 -6.69 26.22 28.81
CA GLY A 9 -5.98 26.96 29.86
C GLY A 9 -4.82 27.79 29.35
N GLU A 10 -4.05 27.27 28.38
CA GLU A 10 -2.89 27.97 27.80
C GLU A 10 -3.33 29.15 26.92
N ASP A 11 -4.43 29.02 26.17
CA ASP A 11 -4.99 30.11 25.38
C ASP A 11 -5.53 31.25 26.28
N SER A 12 -6.13 30.92 27.44
CA SER A 12 -6.68 31.91 28.38
C SER A 12 -5.60 32.77 29.06
N GLU A 13 -4.50 32.15 29.52
CA GLU A 13 -3.37 32.89 30.10
C GLU A 13 -2.65 33.75 29.04
N PHE A 14 -2.63 33.28 27.80
CA PHE A 14 -2.06 34.01 26.67
C PHE A 14 -2.83 35.29 26.31
N PHE A 15 -4.17 35.26 26.37
CA PHE A 15 -4.98 36.46 26.12
C PHE A 15 -4.89 37.50 27.24
N ASP A 16 -4.68 37.08 28.49
CA ASP A 16 -4.52 37.99 29.63
C ASP A 16 -3.16 38.74 29.55
N ASP A 17 -2.07 38.07 29.18
CA ASP A 17 -0.75 38.70 28.98
C ASP A 17 -0.73 39.71 27.81
N LEU A 18 -1.59 39.51 26.80
CA LEU A 18 -1.73 40.39 25.64
C LEU A 18 -2.46 41.71 25.96
N LEU A 19 -3.32 41.73 26.99
CA LEU A 19 -4.15 42.89 27.34
C LEU A 19 -3.36 44.01 28.02
N ASP A 20 -2.24 43.68 28.67
CA ASP A 20 -1.38 44.62 29.38
C ASP A 20 -0.27 45.22 28.50
N MET A 21 -0.14 44.75 27.25
CA MET A 21 0.88 45.23 26.32
C MET A 21 0.49 46.55 25.65
N THR A 22 1.46 47.43 25.45
CA THR A 22 1.24 48.65 24.66
C THR A 22 1.06 48.31 23.18
N ILE A 23 0.39 49.19 22.43
CA ILE A 23 0.17 49.01 20.97
C ILE A 23 1.51 48.79 20.21
N GLY A 24 2.61 49.37 20.68
CA GLY A 24 3.93 49.18 20.10
C GLY A 24 4.50 47.77 20.34
N GLU A 25 4.27 47.22 21.52
CA GLU A 25 4.71 45.86 21.90
C GLU A 25 3.86 44.79 21.20
N LEU A 26 2.54 45.02 21.09
CA LEU A 26 1.62 44.16 20.34
C LEU A 26 2.04 44.01 18.87
N LYS A 27 2.44 45.11 18.21
CA LYS A 27 2.92 45.05 16.82
C LYS A 27 4.18 44.21 16.71
N LYS A 28 5.12 44.39 17.64
CA LYS A 28 6.38 43.65 17.63
C LYS A 28 6.16 42.15 17.85
N GLU A 29 5.24 41.77 18.72
CA GLU A 29 4.87 40.38 18.98
C GLU A 29 4.20 39.74 17.74
N ILE A 30 3.32 40.48 17.05
CA ILE A 30 2.71 40.02 15.80
C ILE A 30 3.76 39.84 14.70
N ASP A 31 4.68 40.81 14.55
CA ASP A 31 5.74 40.73 13.55
C ASP A 31 6.67 39.53 13.81
N LEU A 32 6.99 39.25 15.08
CA LEU A 32 7.78 38.08 15.47
C LEU A 32 7.06 36.75 15.17
N ARG A 33 5.75 36.69 15.38
CA ARG A 33 4.95 35.50 15.06
C ARG A 33 4.85 35.25 13.57
N ASN A 34 4.58 36.30 12.79
CA ASN A 34 4.53 36.19 11.34
C ASN A 34 5.87 35.71 10.79
N ALA A 35 6.99 36.23 11.31
CA ALA A 35 8.33 35.76 10.92
C ALA A 35 8.58 34.29 11.32
N ALA A 36 8.15 33.87 12.51
CA ALA A 36 8.26 32.48 12.95
C ALA A 36 7.38 31.52 12.13
N GLU A 37 6.19 31.98 11.71
CA GLU A 37 5.30 31.23 10.80
C GLU A 37 5.90 31.12 9.40
N GLU A 38 6.48 32.20 8.86
CA GLU A 38 7.21 32.19 7.58
C GLU A 38 8.41 31.23 7.62
N GLU A 39 9.22 31.27 8.69
CA GLU A 39 10.34 30.33 8.86
C GLU A 39 9.88 28.87 8.96
N LEU A 40 8.75 28.59 9.62
CA LEU A 40 8.17 27.26 9.71
C LEU A 40 7.65 26.77 8.35
N GLU A 41 7.00 27.66 7.58
CA GLU A 41 6.55 27.37 6.22
C GLU A 41 7.72 27.11 5.26
N GLU A 42 8.81 27.87 5.38
CA GLU A 42 10.04 27.65 4.62
C GLU A 42 10.69 26.30 4.98
N GLN A 43 10.80 25.98 6.28
CA GLN A 43 11.31 24.67 6.71
C GLN A 43 10.42 23.52 6.22
N PHE A 44 9.09 23.68 6.25
CA PHE A 44 8.17 22.68 5.73
C PHE A 44 8.31 22.51 4.21
N ASN A 45 8.44 23.61 3.45
CA ASN A 45 8.67 23.57 2.01
C ASN A 45 10.04 22.97 1.64
N GLU A 46 11.11 23.27 2.39
CA GLU A 46 12.40 22.62 2.19
C GLU A 46 12.34 21.12 2.47
N MET A 47 11.59 20.72 3.51
CA MET A 47 11.34 19.31 3.81
C MET A 47 10.55 18.63 2.69
N ASP A 48 9.53 19.29 2.12
CA ASP A 48 8.74 18.76 1.00
C ASP A 48 9.52 18.72 -0.33
N LEU A 49 10.41 19.70 -0.58
CA LEU A 49 11.32 19.70 -1.73
C LEU A 49 12.40 18.60 -1.63
N GLN A 50 12.93 18.32 -0.43
CA GLN A 50 13.80 17.17 -0.20
C GLN A 50 13.05 15.83 -0.32
N ILE A 51 11.72 15.83 -0.14
CA ILE A 51 10.82 14.68 -0.29
C ILE A 51 10.10 14.70 -1.66
N SER A 52 10.76 15.20 -2.72
CA SER A 52 10.30 14.87 -4.08
C SER A 52 10.19 13.33 -4.23
N PRO A 53 9.07 12.78 -4.73
CA PRO A 53 8.67 11.42 -4.40
C PRO A 53 9.46 10.40 -5.21
N LEU A 54 10.59 9.96 -4.67
CA LEU A 54 10.83 8.53 -4.60
C LEU A 54 9.63 7.98 -3.82
N SER A 55 8.58 7.54 -4.52
CA SER A 55 7.46 6.85 -3.88
C SER A 55 7.98 5.51 -3.35
N THR A 56 8.70 5.57 -2.23
CA THR A 56 9.28 4.41 -1.58
C THR A 56 8.13 3.53 -1.12
N TYR A 57 8.20 2.27 -1.50
CA TYR A 57 7.18 1.31 -1.10
C TYR A 57 7.15 1.14 0.42
N ASN A 58 6.03 1.50 1.05
CA ASN A 58 5.78 1.27 2.45
C ASN A 58 5.32 -0.18 2.69
N ARG A 59 6.30 -1.02 2.98
CA ARG A 59 6.14 -2.45 3.28
C ARG A 59 5.17 -2.75 4.41
N SER A 60 5.19 -1.92 5.47
CA SER A 60 4.31 -2.09 6.62
C SER A 60 2.86 -1.84 6.25
N LYS A 61 2.56 -0.77 5.50
CA LYS A 61 1.21 -0.49 5.01
C LYS A 61 0.67 -1.60 4.10
N ALA A 62 1.51 -2.15 3.23
CA ALA A 62 1.12 -3.31 2.42
C ALA A 62 0.77 -4.54 3.28
N ALA A 63 1.58 -4.82 4.31
CA ALA A 63 1.32 -5.92 5.23
C ALA A 63 0.08 -5.70 6.11
N GLU A 64 -0.17 -4.47 6.56
CA GLU A 64 -1.37 -4.07 7.32
C GLU A 64 -2.63 -4.23 6.47
N TYR A 65 -2.61 -3.76 5.22
CA TYR A 65 -3.69 -3.98 4.27
C TYR A 65 -3.99 -5.48 4.12
N ALA A 66 -2.94 -6.26 3.89
CA ALA A 66 -3.07 -7.70 3.71
C ALA A 66 -3.65 -8.40 4.94
N LYS A 67 -3.21 -8.04 6.15
CA LYS A 67 -3.78 -8.55 7.40
C LYS A 67 -5.26 -8.18 7.55
N LYS A 68 -5.64 -6.95 7.18
CA LYS A 68 -7.03 -6.47 7.28
C LYS A 68 -7.99 -7.23 6.36
N TYR A 69 -7.56 -7.53 5.13
CA TYR A 69 -8.42 -8.07 4.07
C TYR A 69 -8.11 -9.52 3.66
N ALA A 70 -7.24 -10.22 4.39
CA ALA A 70 -6.94 -11.64 4.09
C ALA A 70 -8.21 -12.50 4.06
N THR A 71 -9.08 -12.34 5.06
CA THR A 71 -10.32 -13.11 5.27
C THR A 71 -11.59 -12.30 5.04
N LYS A 72 -11.46 -11.07 4.52
CA LYS A 72 -12.57 -10.13 4.32
C LYS A 72 -12.50 -9.53 2.93
N SER A 73 -13.65 -9.27 2.32
CA SER A 73 -13.70 -8.52 1.07
C SER A 73 -13.45 -7.04 1.32
N ASN A 74 -12.65 -6.39 0.47
CA ASN A 74 -12.60 -4.93 0.42
C ASN A 74 -13.70 -4.44 -0.55
N PRO A 75 -14.71 -3.68 -0.10
CA PRO A 75 -15.81 -3.23 -0.96
C PRO A 75 -15.35 -2.31 -2.10
N ASN A 76 -14.18 -1.67 -1.99
CA ASN A 76 -13.63 -0.80 -3.04
C ASN A 76 -13.06 -1.58 -4.23
N TYR A 77 -12.98 -2.91 -4.13
CA TYR A 77 -12.43 -3.74 -5.19
C TYR A 77 -13.39 -4.87 -5.52
N LYS A 78 -13.61 -5.08 -6.82
CA LYS A 78 -14.28 -6.28 -7.31
C LYS A 78 -13.54 -7.53 -6.83
N ARG A 79 -14.26 -8.45 -6.21
CA ARG A 79 -13.74 -9.78 -5.85
C ARG A 79 -13.95 -10.76 -7.01
N TYR A 80 -12.92 -11.57 -7.29
CA TYR A 80 -12.98 -12.64 -8.27
C TYR A 80 -12.90 -14.02 -7.58
N ASN A 81 -13.34 -15.08 -8.26
CA ASN A 81 -13.21 -16.45 -7.73
C ASN A 81 -11.73 -16.81 -7.46
N SER A 82 -10.84 -16.50 -8.42
CA SER A 82 -9.38 -16.61 -8.26
C SER A 82 -8.78 -15.26 -7.85
N ASN A 83 -9.02 -14.83 -6.61
CA ASN A 83 -8.68 -13.48 -6.14
C ASN A 83 -7.20 -13.22 -5.77
N CYS A 84 -6.30 -14.21 -5.83
CA CYS A 84 -5.00 -14.14 -5.13
C CYS A 84 -4.13 -12.97 -5.59
N THR A 85 -3.99 -12.77 -6.90
CA THR A 85 -3.19 -11.65 -7.44
C THR A 85 -3.92 -10.33 -7.34
N ASN A 86 -5.26 -10.31 -7.48
CA ASN A 86 -6.05 -9.09 -7.24
C ASN A 86 -5.81 -8.57 -5.81
N PHE A 87 -5.92 -9.45 -4.81
CA PHE A 87 -5.66 -9.13 -3.41
C PHE A 87 -4.22 -8.65 -3.17
N VAL A 88 -3.23 -9.34 -3.73
CA VAL A 88 -1.82 -8.93 -3.61
C VAL A 88 -1.58 -7.57 -4.28
N SER A 89 -2.17 -7.31 -5.45
CA SER A 89 -2.06 -6.01 -6.12
C SER A 89 -2.65 -4.89 -5.28
N GLN A 90 -3.79 -5.11 -4.62
CA GLN A 90 -4.37 -4.15 -3.69
C GLN A 90 -3.43 -3.85 -2.51
N ALA A 91 -2.81 -4.88 -1.94
CA ALA A 91 -1.85 -4.70 -0.85
C ALA A 91 -0.61 -3.91 -1.30
N VAL A 92 -0.08 -4.22 -2.49
CA VAL A 92 1.04 -3.50 -3.09
C VAL A 92 0.67 -2.04 -3.38
N HIS A 93 -0.55 -1.79 -3.85
CA HIS A 93 -1.08 -0.44 -4.05
C HIS A 93 -1.20 0.33 -2.74
N ALA A 94 -1.76 -0.28 -1.70
CA ALA A 94 -1.85 0.30 -0.35
C ALA A 94 -0.47 0.57 0.28
N GLY A 95 0.56 -0.18 -0.14
CA GLY A 95 1.97 0.10 0.16
C GLY A 95 2.55 1.29 -0.61
N GLY A 96 1.78 2.00 -1.40
CA GLY A 96 2.20 3.23 -2.09
C GLY A 96 2.66 3.04 -3.54
N LYS A 97 2.51 1.83 -4.13
CA LYS A 97 2.75 1.67 -5.56
C LYS A 97 1.63 2.28 -6.39
N LYS A 98 2.00 3.27 -7.21
CA LYS A 98 1.10 3.96 -8.13
C LYS A 98 0.72 3.05 -9.30
N GLU A 99 -0.55 3.08 -9.65
CA GLU A 99 -1.05 2.46 -10.87
C GLU A 99 -0.44 3.10 -12.11
N LYS A 100 -0.20 2.29 -13.15
CA LYS A 100 0.17 2.78 -14.47
C LYS A 100 -0.85 2.29 -15.48
N LYS A 101 -1.61 3.23 -16.04
CA LYS A 101 -2.65 2.97 -17.06
C LYS A 101 -2.33 3.66 -18.40
N PRO A 102 -2.87 3.16 -19.53
CA PRO A 102 -2.87 3.90 -20.80
C PRO A 102 -3.70 5.20 -20.69
N SER A 103 -3.58 6.08 -21.68
CA SER A 103 -4.37 7.33 -21.76
C SER A 103 -5.87 7.07 -21.85
N SER A 104 -6.28 5.99 -22.53
CA SER A 104 -7.66 5.52 -22.57
C SER A 104 -7.73 4.08 -22.06
N VAL A 105 -8.61 3.84 -21.09
CA VAL A 105 -8.86 2.52 -20.50
C VAL A 105 -10.16 1.96 -21.04
N ASN A 106 -10.05 0.88 -21.83
CA ASN A 106 -11.20 0.18 -22.38
C ASN A 106 -11.95 -0.59 -21.29
N ARG A 107 -13.27 -0.71 -21.47
CA ARG A 107 -14.10 -1.58 -20.62
C ARG A 107 -13.67 -3.04 -20.82
N GLY A 108 -13.61 -3.78 -19.71
CA GLY A 108 -13.24 -5.18 -19.65
C GLY A 108 -11.87 -5.42 -19.03
N ILE A 109 -11.38 -6.64 -19.22
CA ILE A 109 -10.05 -7.06 -18.78
C ILE A 109 -9.09 -6.84 -19.96
N THR A 110 -8.12 -5.95 -19.80
CA THR A 110 -7.09 -5.70 -20.83
C THR A 110 -5.88 -6.59 -20.60
N GLU A 111 -5.56 -7.44 -21.56
CA GLU A 111 -4.36 -8.30 -21.52
C GLU A 111 -3.09 -7.49 -21.73
N THR A 112 -2.29 -7.31 -20.67
CA THR A 112 -1.08 -6.50 -20.74
C THR A 112 -0.14 -6.74 -19.56
N THR A 113 1.16 -6.61 -19.84
CA THR A 113 2.25 -6.55 -18.86
C THR A 113 2.98 -5.19 -18.88
N LYS A 114 2.51 -4.24 -19.69
CA LYS A 114 3.05 -2.87 -19.80
C LYS A 114 2.43 -1.92 -18.77
N TYR A 115 1.16 -2.16 -18.47
CA TYR A 115 0.36 -1.38 -17.52
C TYR A 115 0.01 -2.26 -16.32
N TRP A 116 -0.28 -1.64 -15.17
CA TRP A 116 -0.76 -2.28 -13.95
C TRP A 116 -1.76 -1.33 -13.30
N TYR A 117 -3.04 -1.66 -13.40
CA TYR A 117 -4.12 -0.80 -12.95
C TYR A 117 -5.39 -1.58 -12.63
N ASN A 118 -6.19 -1.00 -11.75
CA ASN A 118 -7.57 -1.31 -11.48
C ASN A 118 -8.40 -0.03 -11.47
N ASP A 119 -9.13 0.19 -12.56
CA ASP A 119 -10.05 1.31 -12.77
C ASP A 119 -11.51 0.82 -12.68
N ASP A 120 -11.75 -0.34 -12.05
CA ASP A 120 -13.09 -0.87 -11.80
C ASP A 120 -13.90 0.13 -10.95
N SER A 121 -15.12 0.39 -11.38
CA SER A 121 -16.10 1.21 -10.64
C SER A 121 -17.33 0.39 -10.32
N TYR A 122 -17.96 0.68 -9.18
CA TYR A 122 -19.24 0.10 -8.81
C TYR A 122 -20.35 1.10 -9.13
N ASP A 123 -21.29 0.69 -9.97
CA ASP A 123 -22.33 1.57 -10.49
C ASP A 123 -23.70 0.95 -10.32
N CYS A 124 -24.68 1.78 -10.00
CA CYS A 124 -26.09 1.40 -9.93
C CYS A 124 -26.90 2.17 -10.97
N ASN A 125 -27.73 1.45 -11.73
CA ASN A 125 -28.76 2.03 -12.58
C ASN A 125 -30.13 1.58 -12.06
N GLY A 126 -30.80 2.44 -11.29
CA GLY A 126 -31.95 2.06 -10.48
C GLY A 126 -31.57 0.95 -9.48
N ASN A 127 -32.34 -0.14 -9.47
CA ASN A 127 -32.11 -1.31 -8.60
C ASN A 127 -31.01 -2.26 -9.13
N ASN A 128 -30.43 -1.98 -10.30
CA ASN A 128 -29.42 -2.84 -10.91
C ASN A 128 -28.01 -2.30 -10.65
N CYS A 129 -27.31 -2.88 -9.68
CA CYS A 129 -25.93 -2.54 -9.36
C CYS A 129 -24.96 -3.56 -9.93
N TYR A 130 -23.88 -3.08 -10.56
CA TYR A 130 -22.87 -3.94 -11.18
C TYR A 130 -21.50 -3.25 -11.21
N TRP A 131 -20.45 -4.06 -11.31
CA TRP A 131 -19.10 -3.55 -11.53
C TRP A 131 -18.87 -3.21 -13.00
N ARG A 132 -18.47 -1.98 -13.29
CA ARG A 132 -17.89 -1.57 -14.58
C ARG A 132 -16.41 -1.92 -14.60
N THR A 133 -16.11 -3.16 -14.99
CA THR A 133 -14.74 -3.64 -15.01
C THR A 133 -13.89 -2.93 -16.07
N LYS A 134 -12.72 -2.46 -15.65
CA LYS A 134 -11.66 -1.78 -16.40
C LYS A 134 -10.34 -2.08 -15.69
N ILE A 135 -9.72 -3.21 -16.00
CA ILE A 135 -8.58 -3.73 -15.22
C ILE A 135 -7.53 -4.38 -16.11
N SER A 136 -6.25 -4.30 -15.73
CA SER A 136 -5.19 -5.00 -16.46
C SER A 136 -5.02 -6.43 -15.98
N THR A 137 -4.61 -7.34 -16.86
CA THR A 137 -4.28 -8.71 -16.46
C THR A 137 -3.07 -8.78 -15.54
N SER A 138 -2.10 -7.86 -15.65
CA SER A 138 -1.02 -7.70 -14.67
C SER A 138 -1.50 -7.40 -13.24
N TRP A 139 -2.70 -6.84 -13.05
CA TRP A 139 -3.28 -6.61 -11.73
C TRP A 139 -3.89 -7.90 -11.14
N ILE A 140 -4.42 -8.80 -11.98
CA ILE A 140 -5.23 -9.96 -11.53
C ILE A 140 -4.64 -11.35 -11.87
N ARG A 141 -3.66 -11.47 -12.76
CA ARG A 141 -3.07 -12.74 -13.20
C ARG A 141 -1.64 -12.90 -12.71
N VAL A 142 -1.33 -14.10 -12.18
CA VAL A 142 -0.05 -14.43 -11.52
C VAL A 142 1.16 -14.18 -12.43
N LYS A 143 1.10 -14.66 -13.68
CA LYS A 143 2.20 -14.53 -14.64
C LYS A 143 2.40 -13.07 -15.06
N ASP A 144 1.32 -12.36 -15.35
CA ASP A 144 1.38 -10.99 -15.86
C ASP A 144 1.83 -10.00 -14.78
N PHE A 145 1.42 -10.22 -13.52
CA PHE A 145 1.91 -9.46 -12.36
C PHE A 145 3.43 -9.56 -12.26
N TYR A 146 3.96 -10.77 -12.33
CA TYR A 146 5.40 -10.99 -12.30
C TYR A 146 6.11 -10.29 -13.46
N THR A 147 5.62 -10.46 -14.69
CA THR A 147 6.25 -9.86 -15.86
C THR A 147 6.24 -8.33 -15.75
N TYR A 148 5.13 -7.73 -15.30
CA TYR A 148 5.07 -6.29 -15.04
C TYR A 148 6.13 -5.84 -14.04
N TRP A 149 6.18 -6.45 -12.85
CA TRP A 149 7.10 -6.02 -11.80
C TRP A 149 8.57 -6.31 -12.13
N LEU A 150 8.86 -7.40 -12.83
CA LEU A 150 10.20 -7.67 -13.37
C LEU A 150 10.63 -6.56 -14.35
N ASN A 151 9.73 -6.16 -15.26
CA ASN A 151 9.99 -5.06 -16.20
C ASN A 151 10.11 -3.69 -15.49
N LYS A 152 9.69 -3.58 -14.22
CA LYS A 152 9.91 -2.41 -13.36
C LYS A 152 11.18 -2.52 -12.50
N GLY A 153 12.02 -3.51 -12.76
CA GLY A 153 13.30 -3.68 -12.08
C GLY A 153 13.20 -4.24 -10.66
N MET A 154 12.10 -4.92 -10.33
CA MET A 154 12.00 -5.65 -9.06
C MET A 154 12.93 -6.88 -9.08
N ASP A 155 13.65 -7.08 -7.99
CA ASP A 155 14.52 -8.24 -7.83
C ASP A 155 13.69 -9.49 -7.58
N VAL A 156 14.12 -10.63 -8.13
CA VAL A 156 13.41 -11.89 -8.01
C VAL A 156 14.37 -13.01 -7.64
N THR A 157 14.06 -13.71 -6.55
CA THR A 157 14.72 -14.98 -6.21
C THR A 157 13.76 -16.14 -6.45
N THR A 158 14.17 -17.11 -7.28
CA THR A 158 13.40 -18.33 -7.56
C THR A 158 14.12 -19.54 -6.98
N SER A 159 13.41 -20.38 -6.21
CA SER A 159 13.97 -21.61 -5.64
C SER A 159 12.88 -22.58 -5.21
N ALA A 160 13.17 -23.88 -5.29
CA ALA A 160 12.37 -24.91 -4.61
C ALA A 160 12.71 -25.02 -3.12
N ASN A 161 13.89 -24.53 -2.70
CA ASN A 161 14.30 -24.50 -1.30
C ASN A 161 13.60 -23.33 -0.57
N LYS A 162 12.72 -23.68 0.37
CA LYS A 162 11.96 -22.71 1.18
C LYS A 162 12.86 -21.77 1.98
N ASN A 163 14.00 -22.24 2.49
CA ASN A 163 14.92 -21.38 3.24
C ASN A 163 15.54 -20.30 2.36
N THR A 164 15.84 -20.60 1.09
CA THR A 164 16.29 -19.58 0.13
C THR A 164 15.23 -18.48 -0.05
N ILE A 165 13.95 -18.86 -0.13
CA ILE A 165 12.85 -17.90 -0.26
C ILE A 165 12.69 -17.07 1.01
N VAL A 166 12.66 -17.72 2.18
CA VAL A 166 12.54 -17.05 3.49
C VAL A 166 13.68 -16.03 3.69
N ASN A 167 14.91 -16.38 3.31
CA ASN A 167 16.07 -15.50 3.48
C ASN A 167 15.97 -14.25 2.59
N ASN A 168 15.46 -14.39 1.37
CA ASN A 168 15.31 -13.29 0.42
C ASN A 168 13.99 -12.51 0.55
N ALA A 169 13.03 -13.03 1.31
CA ALA A 169 11.74 -12.37 1.52
C ALA A 169 11.79 -11.35 2.66
N LYS A 170 11.15 -10.20 2.45
CA LYS A 170 10.89 -9.16 3.45
C LYS A 170 9.39 -8.95 3.58
N VAL A 171 8.96 -8.35 4.69
CA VAL A 171 7.56 -7.93 4.87
C VAL A 171 7.15 -7.02 3.70
N GLY A 172 5.94 -7.22 3.19
CA GLY A 172 5.41 -6.53 2.01
C GLY A 172 5.85 -7.12 0.67
N ASP A 173 6.75 -8.11 0.61
CA ASP A 173 7.10 -8.78 -0.64
C ASP A 173 6.04 -9.80 -1.06
N VAL A 174 6.03 -10.11 -2.36
CA VAL A 174 5.11 -11.07 -2.95
C VAL A 174 5.83 -12.39 -3.19
N ILE A 175 5.22 -13.49 -2.77
CA ILE A 175 5.69 -14.83 -3.11
C ILE A 175 4.69 -15.47 -4.08
N GLN A 176 5.19 -16.08 -5.15
CA GLN A 176 4.37 -16.85 -6.07
C GLN A 176 4.76 -18.32 -6.07
N PHE A 177 3.75 -19.18 -6.22
CA PHE A 177 3.89 -20.63 -6.10
C PHE A 177 3.75 -21.28 -7.48
N LYS A 178 4.58 -22.28 -7.74
CA LYS A 178 4.58 -23.07 -8.98
C LYS A 178 4.11 -24.50 -8.71
N ASN A 179 3.21 -25.02 -9.54
CA ASN A 179 2.89 -26.44 -9.61
C ASN A 179 3.40 -27.02 -10.93
N LYS A 180 3.06 -28.27 -11.25
CA LYS A 180 3.48 -28.92 -12.52
C LYS A 180 2.98 -28.18 -13.77
N SER A 181 1.83 -27.50 -13.70
CA SER A 181 1.23 -26.73 -14.80
C SER A 181 1.75 -25.30 -14.90
N GLY A 182 2.46 -24.79 -13.88
CA GLY A 182 3.10 -23.48 -13.88
C GLY A 182 2.82 -22.63 -12.63
N TRP A 183 3.10 -21.33 -12.73
CA TRP A 183 2.85 -20.36 -11.68
C TRP A 183 1.35 -20.12 -11.51
N TYR A 184 0.82 -20.32 -10.30
CA TYR A 184 -0.63 -20.41 -10.10
C TYR A 184 -1.18 -19.65 -8.89
N HIS A 185 -0.33 -19.20 -7.95
CA HIS A 185 -0.80 -18.53 -6.74
C HIS A 185 0.12 -17.39 -6.34
N SER A 186 -0.46 -16.27 -5.93
CA SER A 186 0.23 -15.11 -5.35
C SER A 186 -0.16 -14.96 -3.88
N VAL A 187 0.82 -14.73 -3.03
CA VAL A 187 0.65 -14.41 -1.59
C VAL A 187 1.55 -13.24 -1.23
N ILE A 188 1.22 -12.50 -0.17
CA ILE A 188 2.05 -11.41 0.33
C ILE A 188 2.59 -11.72 1.72
N VAL A 189 3.84 -11.36 1.99
CA VAL A 189 4.49 -11.54 3.29
C VAL A 189 3.99 -10.50 4.27
N THR A 190 3.34 -10.94 5.34
CA THR A 190 2.72 -10.08 6.35
C THR A 190 3.52 -9.98 7.65
N LYS A 191 4.42 -10.94 7.89
CA LYS A 191 5.32 -10.97 9.05
C LYS A 191 6.58 -11.78 8.73
N LYS A 192 7.72 -11.41 9.33
CA LYS A 192 8.95 -12.23 9.35
C LYS A 192 9.36 -12.39 10.81
N ALA A 193 9.44 -13.62 11.29
CA ALA A 193 9.77 -13.96 12.67
C ALA A 193 10.18 -15.43 12.76
N ASN A 194 10.87 -15.82 13.84
CA ASN A 194 11.16 -17.23 14.16
C ASN A 194 11.83 -18.02 13.01
N GLY A 195 12.71 -17.37 12.23
CA GLY A 195 13.38 -18.02 11.09
C GLY A 195 12.45 -18.42 9.93
N THR A 196 11.28 -17.80 9.83
CA THR A 196 10.32 -17.98 8.73
C THR A 196 9.65 -16.67 8.32
N VAL A 197 8.81 -16.73 7.29
CA VAL A 197 7.89 -15.66 6.90
C VAL A 197 6.45 -16.18 6.98
N TYR A 198 5.55 -15.31 7.41
CA TYR A 198 4.12 -15.56 7.40
C TYR A 198 3.49 -14.83 6.23
N ILE A 199 2.54 -15.49 5.59
CA ILE A 199 1.94 -15.05 4.34
C ILE A 199 0.43 -14.94 4.46
N SER A 200 -0.15 -14.05 3.66
CA SER A 200 -1.60 -13.91 3.54
C SER A 200 -2.05 -13.93 2.07
N SER A 201 -3.27 -14.44 1.84
CA SER A 201 -3.90 -14.52 0.52
C SER A 201 -5.40 -14.69 0.65
N ASN A 202 -6.16 -14.08 -0.26
CA ASN A 202 -7.62 -14.08 -0.17
C ASN A 202 -8.33 -15.16 -1.00
N THR A 203 -7.64 -15.98 -1.80
CA THR A 203 -8.29 -17.12 -2.49
C THR A 203 -8.42 -18.37 -1.64
N LYS A 204 -7.50 -18.56 -0.69
CA LYS A 204 -7.54 -19.68 0.26
C LYS A 204 -7.74 -19.19 1.70
N ASP A 205 -8.09 -17.90 1.84
CA ASP A 205 -8.21 -17.15 3.10
C ASP A 205 -7.06 -17.42 4.08
N TYR A 206 -5.83 -17.47 3.53
CA TYR A 206 -4.61 -17.53 4.34
C TYR A 206 -4.47 -16.21 5.09
N TYR A 207 -4.48 -16.28 6.42
CA TYR A 207 -4.16 -15.14 7.28
C TYR A 207 -2.97 -15.49 8.16
N ASN A 208 -1.83 -14.80 7.94
CA ASN A 208 -0.61 -15.01 8.71
C ASN A 208 -0.21 -16.50 8.85
N GLU A 209 -0.32 -17.24 7.75
CA GLU A 209 0.03 -18.64 7.70
C GLU A 209 1.54 -18.81 7.57
N ASP A 210 2.15 -19.81 8.22
CA ASP A 210 3.57 -20.09 8.03
C ASP A 210 3.82 -20.53 6.58
N PHE A 211 4.74 -19.84 5.89
CA PHE A 211 5.14 -20.20 4.54
C PHE A 211 5.74 -21.61 4.47
N LYS A 212 6.43 -22.05 5.52
CA LYS A 212 7.08 -23.35 5.55
C LYS A 212 6.09 -24.52 5.51
N ASP A 213 4.84 -24.31 5.89
CA ASP A 213 3.79 -25.34 5.83
C ASP A 213 3.20 -25.51 4.43
N LYS A 214 3.52 -24.62 3.48
CA LYS A 214 2.90 -24.64 2.15
C LYS A 214 3.66 -25.52 1.18
N SER A 215 2.94 -26.26 0.34
CA SER A 215 3.53 -27.18 -0.65
C SER A 215 3.39 -26.64 -2.08
N ALA A 216 4.51 -26.61 -2.79
CA ALA A 216 4.59 -26.27 -4.20
C ALA A 216 5.86 -26.91 -4.81
N VAL A 217 5.93 -26.99 -6.14
CA VAL A 217 7.12 -27.49 -6.86
C VAL A 217 8.26 -26.48 -6.80
N SER A 218 7.95 -25.19 -6.82
CA SER A 218 8.92 -24.11 -6.71
C SER A 218 8.22 -22.83 -6.25
N PHE A 219 9.02 -21.88 -5.80
CA PHE A 219 8.57 -20.58 -5.35
C PHE A 219 9.42 -19.49 -5.98
N ARG A 220 8.86 -18.30 -6.09
CA ARG A 220 9.64 -17.08 -6.33
C ARG A 220 9.19 -15.98 -5.40
N VAL A 221 10.14 -15.25 -4.83
CA VAL A 221 9.87 -13.99 -4.14
C VAL A 221 10.19 -12.84 -5.08
N ILE A 222 9.27 -11.88 -5.16
CA ILE A 222 9.38 -10.63 -5.90
C ILE A 222 9.56 -9.53 -4.85
N ASN A 223 10.75 -8.91 -4.82
CA ASN A 223 11.07 -7.89 -3.83
C ASN A 223 10.53 -6.53 -4.27
N ILE A 224 9.40 -6.12 -3.70
CA ILE A 224 8.76 -4.84 -4.04
C ILE A 224 9.53 -3.71 -3.35
N LYS A 225 10.11 -2.78 -4.12
CA LYS A 225 10.92 -1.64 -3.63
C LYS A 225 10.41 -0.35 -4.24
#